data_AF-A0A0F4YJZ0-F1
#
_entry.id   AF-A0A0F4YJZ0-F1
#
_cell.length_a   1.000
_cell.length_b   1.000
_cell.length_c   1.000
_cell.angle_alpha   90.00
_cell.angle_beta   90.00
_cell.angle_gamma   90.00
#
_symmetry.space_group_name_H-M   'P 1'
#
loop_
_entity.id
_entity.type
_entity.pdbx_description
1 polymer ?
#
loop_
_entity_poly.entity_id
_entity_poly.type
_entity_poly.pdbx_seq_one_letter_code
_entity_poly.pdbx_strand_id
1 'polypeptide(L)'
;MSPPAIIAPSILSADFAKLGAECAVTMERGADWLHVDIMDGHFVPNMTFGAPVVTKIRTHVERPAQPGGRGTFDCHMMIKEPQRWVKDFKAAGCDLYCFHYEAAISSVAAKEPAD
;
A
#
# COMPACT_ATOMS: atom_id res chain seq x y z
N MET A 1 27.26 -2.45 -2.99
CA MET A 1 26.75 -3.43 -2.01
C MET A 1 25.27 -3.62 -2.27
N SER A 2 24.78 -4.85 -2.20
CA SER A 2 23.34 -5.11 -2.32
C SER A 2 22.61 -4.55 -1.10
N PRO A 3 21.36 -4.07 -1.26
CA PRO A 3 20.55 -3.62 -0.13
C PRO A 3 20.32 -4.78 0.87
N PRO A 4 20.11 -4.47 2.16
CA PRO A 4 19.80 -5.47 3.18
C PRO A 4 18.49 -6.20 2.84
N ALA A 5 18.35 -7.44 3.32
CA ALA A 5 17.10 -8.19 3.19
C ALA A 5 15.99 -7.51 4.00
N ILE A 6 14.79 -7.48 3.43
CA ILE A 6 13.58 -6.87 4.02
C ILE A 6 12.50 -7.95 4.08
N ILE A 7 11.85 -8.09 5.23
CA ILE A 7 10.68 -8.94 5.42
C ILE A 7 9.43 -8.06 5.52
N ALA A 8 8.53 -8.19 4.54
CA ALA A 8 7.30 -7.42 4.42
C ALA A 8 6.07 -8.36 4.38
N PRO A 9 5.50 -8.73 5.53
CA PRO A 9 4.30 -9.59 5.55
C PRO A 9 3.11 -8.91 4.84
N SER A 10 2.39 -9.66 3.99
CA SER A 10 1.16 -9.17 3.38
C SER A 10 0.02 -9.18 4.39
N ILE A 11 -0.60 -8.02 4.58
CA ILE A 11 -1.71 -7.86 5.52
C ILE A 11 -3.03 -8.44 4.99
N LEU A 12 -3.08 -8.93 3.74
CA LEU A 12 -4.23 -9.70 3.25
C LEU A 12 -4.42 -11.03 3.97
N SER A 13 -3.39 -11.54 4.64
CA SER A 13 -3.47 -12.76 5.44
C SER A 13 -3.91 -12.51 6.89
N ALA A 14 -4.06 -11.24 7.29
CA ALA A 14 -4.43 -10.86 8.65
C ALA A 14 -5.94 -11.01 8.91
N ASP A 15 -6.35 -10.92 10.17
CA ASP A 15 -7.78 -10.76 10.53
C ASP A 15 -8.24 -9.32 10.24
N PHE A 16 -9.07 -9.15 9.22
CA PHE A 16 -9.57 -7.84 8.79
C PHE A 16 -10.47 -7.18 9.83
N ALA A 17 -11.13 -7.96 10.70
CA ALA A 17 -11.95 -7.42 11.78
C ALA A 17 -11.08 -6.68 12.83
N LYS A 18 -9.77 -6.92 12.85
CA LYS A 18 -8.80 -6.36 13.79
C LYS A 18 -7.55 -5.83 13.11
N LEU A 19 -7.65 -5.42 11.83
CA LEU A 19 -6.51 -5.16 10.95
C LEU A 19 -5.44 -4.24 11.56
N GLY A 20 -5.84 -3.14 12.21
CA GLY A 20 -4.89 -2.23 12.87
C GLY A 20 -4.08 -2.88 13.98
N ALA A 21 -4.71 -3.73 14.80
CA ALA A 21 -4.02 -4.47 15.86
C ALA A 21 -3.10 -5.56 15.28
N GLU A 22 -3.55 -6.26 14.24
CA GLU A 22 -2.73 -7.25 13.52
C GLU A 22 -1.47 -6.61 12.91
N CYS A 23 -1.60 -5.40 12.34
CA CYS A 23 -0.47 -4.62 11.84
C CYS A 23 0.52 -4.27 12.96
N ALA A 24 0.04 -3.76 14.10
CA ALA A 24 0.90 -3.41 15.24
C ALA A 24 1.66 -4.64 15.77
N VAL A 25 0.96 -5.75 16.00
CA VAL A 25 1.55 -7.02 16.47
C VAL A 25 2.58 -7.56 15.47
N THR A 26 2.29 -7.49 14.17
CA THR A 26 3.23 -7.94 13.12
C THR A 26 4.53 -7.13 13.16
N MET A 27 4.43 -5.82 13.36
CA MET A 27 5.60 -4.96 13.50
C MET A 27 6.37 -5.27 14.78
N GLU A 28 5.71 -5.43 15.92
CA GLU A 28 6.32 -5.83 17.20
C GLU A 28 7.09 -7.16 17.10
N ARG A 29 6.62 -8.08 16.24
CA ARG A 29 7.28 -9.37 15.96
C ARG A 29 8.49 -9.28 15.04
N GLY A 30 8.91 -8.08 14.66
CA GLY A 30 10.15 -7.85 13.92
C GLY A 30 9.99 -7.75 12.41
N ALA A 31 8.77 -7.53 11.89
CA ALA A 31 8.62 -7.16 10.48
C ALA A 31 9.33 -5.83 10.19
N ASP A 32 9.97 -5.74 9.02
CA ASP A 32 10.57 -4.51 8.55
C ASP A 32 9.48 -3.59 8.00
N TRP A 33 8.72 -4.10 7.02
CA TRP A 33 7.68 -3.34 6.32
C TRP A 33 6.33 -4.08 6.47
N LEU A 34 5.25 -3.42 6.06
CA LEU A 34 3.98 -4.09 5.80
C LEU A 34 3.66 -4.00 4.31
N HIS A 35 3.36 -5.14 3.70
CA HIS A 35 2.92 -5.22 2.33
C HIS A 35 1.40 -5.10 2.27
N VAL A 36 0.92 -4.15 1.46
CA VAL A 36 -0.47 -3.68 1.43
C VAL A 36 -1.00 -3.80 0.01
N ASP A 37 -1.67 -4.92 -0.26
CA ASP A 37 -2.25 -5.22 -1.59
C ASP A 37 -3.59 -4.49 -1.81
N ILE A 38 -3.59 -3.57 -2.76
CA ILE A 38 -4.75 -2.78 -3.17
C ILE A 38 -5.29 -3.33 -4.49
N MET A 39 -6.52 -3.85 -4.47
CA MET A 39 -7.18 -4.46 -5.63
C MET A 39 -8.53 -3.78 -5.89
N ASP A 40 -8.80 -3.44 -7.15
CA ASP A 40 -10.00 -2.67 -7.58
C ASP A 40 -11.08 -3.51 -8.28
N GLY A 41 -10.92 -4.83 -8.35
CA GLY A 41 -11.84 -5.72 -9.07
C GLY A 41 -11.79 -5.62 -10.60
N HIS A 42 -11.01 -4.70 -11.16
CA HIS A 42 -10.91 -4.47 -12.61
C HIS A 42 -9.58 -4.99 -13.17
N PHE A 43 -8.46 -4.64 -12.53
CA PHE A 43 -7.15 -5.15 -12.96
C PHE A 43 -6.94 -6.60 -12.55
N VAL A 44 -7.42 -6.97 -11.37
CA VAL A 44 -7.48 -8.35 -10.87
C VAL A 44 -8.90 -8.68 -10.43
N PRO A 45 -9.35 -9.95 -10.51
CA PRO A 45 -10.72 -10.35 -10.20
C PRO A 45 -10.96 -10.50 -8.68
N ASN A 46 -10.51 -9.53 -7.90
CA ASN A 46 -10.73 -9.45 -6.45
C ASN A 46 -10.76 -7.98 -6.00
N MET A 47 -11.39 -7.69 -4.87
CA MET A 47 -11.49 -6.35 -4.30
C MET A 47 -11.09 -6.38 -2.84
N THR A 48 -10.10 -5.57 -2.46
CA THR A 48 -9.58 -5.52 -1.09
C THR A 48 -10.10 -4.28 -0.37
N PHE A 49 -9.32 -3.21 -0.34
CA PHE A 49 -9.67 -1.93 0.29
C PHE A 49 -8.85 -0.80 -0.35
N GLY A 50 -9.25 0.45 -0.07
CA GLY A 50 -8.58 1.64 -0.59
C GLY A 50 -7.91 2.51 0.47
N ALA A 51 -7.55 3.73 0.06
CA ALA A 51 -6.92 4.76 0.89
C ALA A 51 -7.60 5.02 2.26
N PRO A 52 -8.94 4.96 2.42
CA PRO A 52 -9.57 5.13 3.72
C PRO A 52 -9.12 4.09 4.76
N VAL A 53 -8.94 2.83 4.37
CA VAL A 53 -8.46 1.77 5.27
C VAL A 53 -6.99 1.97 5.57
N VAL A 54 -6.17 2.28 4.55
CA VAL A 54 -4.74 2.58 4.71
C VAL A 54 -4.52 3.70 5.74
N THR A 55 -5.32 4.76 5.66
CA THR A 55 -5.27 5.88 6.61
C THR A 55 -5.51 5.42 8.05
N LYS A 56 -6.43 4.48 8.28
CA LYS A 56 -6.74 3.96 9.61
C LYS A 56 -5.65 3.02 10.11
N ILE A 57 -5.16 2.07 9.31
CA ILE A 57 -4.09 1.18 9.75
C ILE A 57 -2.77 1.92 9.98
N ARG A 58 -2.54 3.03 9.26
CA ARG A 58 -1.33 3.85 9.42
C ARG A 58 -1.16 4.39 10.83
N THR A 59 -2.26 4.64 11.58
CA THR A 59 -2.18 5.13 12.96
C THR A 59 -1.74 4.06 13.96
N HIS A 60 -1.67 2.80 13.56
CA HIS A 60 -1.24 1.67 14.41
C HIS A 60 0.23 1.28 14.22
N VAL A 61 0.92 1.88 13.25
CA VAL A 61 2.32 1.55 12.95
C VAL A 61 3.13 2.84 12.89
N GLU A 62 4.25 2.86 13.59
CA GLU A 62 5.19 3.99 13.54
C GLU A 62 5.66 4.25 12.11
N ARG A 63 5.73 5.53 11.74
CA ARG A 63 6.26 5.92 10.44
C ARG A 63 7.77 5.69 10.38
N PRO A 64 8.31 5.30 9.21
CA PRO A 64 9.74 5.08 9.08
C PRO A 64 10.48 6.41 9.28
N ALA A 65 11.58 6.39 10.05
CA ALA A 65 12.41 7.57 10.28
C ALA A 65 13.15 8.06 9.03
N GLN A 66 13.28 7.18 8.03
CA GLN A 66 13.95 7.43 6.76
C GLN A 66 13.26 6.63 5.64
N PRO A 67 13.34 7.05 4.37
CA PRO A 67 12.77 6.31 3.25
C PRO A 67 13.26 4.84 3.24
N GLY A 68 12.33 3.89 3.13
CA GLY A 68 12.63 2.45 3.16
C GLY A 68 13.00 1.88 4.53
N GLY A 69 12.81 2.64 5.62
CA GLY A 69 13.04 2.17 6.99
C GLY A 69 11.94 1.25 7.53
N ARG A 70 12.11 0.77 8.76
CA ARG A 70 11.10 -0.03 9.46
C ARG A 70 9.79 0.75 9.60
N GLY A 71 8.66 0.09 9.35
CA GLY A 71 7.32 0.68 9.38
C GLY A 71 6.86 1.26 8.04
N THR A 72 7.65 1.08 6.97
CA THR A 72 7.27 1.41 5.59
C THR A 72 6.01 0.63 5.20
N PHE A 73 5.03 1.32 4.64
CA PHE A 73 3.93 0.70 3.92
C PHE A 73 4.28 0.57 2.45
N ASP A 74 4.47 -0.67 2.02
CA ASP A 74 4.63 -1.07 0.63
C ASP A 74 3.26 -1.32 0.02
N CYS A 75 2.68 -0.29 -0.60
CA CYS A 75 1.38 -0.38 -1.24
C CYS A 75 1.52 -0.92 -2.66
N HIS A 76 1.06 -2.14 -2.84
CA HIS A 76 1.06 -2.85 -4.10
C HIS A 76 -0.27 -2.62 -4.82
N MET A 77 -0.19 -1.85 -5.91
CA MET A 77 -1.32 -1.27 -6.61
C MET A 77 -1.70 -2.18 -7.79
N MET A 78 -2.46 -3.23 -7.47
CA MET A 78 -3.10 -4.12 -8.45
C MET A 78 -4.42 -3.49 -8.93
N ILE A 79 -4.31 -2.33 -9.57
CA ILE A 79 -5.44 -1.51 -10.00
C ILE A 79 -5.27 -1.02 -11.43
N LYS A 80 -6.38 -0.77 -12.13
CA LYS A 80 -6.40 -0.49 -13.57
C LYS A 80 -5.82 0.88 -13.91
N GLU A 81 -5.99 1.85 -13.02
CA GLU A 81 -5.58 3.25 -13.27
C GLU A 81 -4.73 3.81 -12.13
N PRO A 82 -3.48 3.32 -11.94
CA PRO A 82 -2.66 3.68 -10.78
C PRO A 82 -2.40 5.18 -10.66
N GLN A 83 -2.22 5.88 -11.79
CA GLN A 83 -1.94 7.33 -11.79
C GLN A 83 -3.00 8.18 -11.08
N ARG A 84 -4.27 7.75 -11.07
CA ARG A 84 -5.38 8.47 -10.40
C ARG A 84 -5.21 8.55 -8.90
N TRP A 85 -4.58 7.55 -8.30
CA TRP A 85 -4.65 7.32 -6.86
C TRP A 85 -3.36 7.69 -6.12
N VAL A 86 -2.30 8.10 -6.84
CA VAL A 86 -0.99 8.41 -6.25
C VAL A 86 -1.11 9.44 -5.12
N LYS A 87 -1.86 10.53 -5.34
CA LYS A 87 -2.05 11.60 -4.34
C LYS A 87 -2.81 11.11 -3.11
N ASP A 88 -3.88 10.34 -3.33
CA ASP A 88 -4.72 9.83 -2.26
C ASP A 88 -3.96 8.84 -1.37
N PHE A 89 -3.21 7.91 -1.96
CA PHE A 89 -2.42 6.95 -1.20
C PHE A 89 -1.23 7.61 -0.51
N LYS A 90 -0.60 8.62 -1.13
CA LYS A 90 0.43 9.42 -0.45
C LYS A 90 -0.14 10.11 0.80
N ALA A 91 -1.33 10.71 0.69
CA ALA A 91 -2.02 11.32 1.82
C ALA A 91 -2.42 10.29 2.90
N ALA A 92 -2.83 9.09 2.49
CA ALA A 92 -3.17 7.99 3.39
C ALA A 92 -1.96 7.44 4.18
N GLY A 93 -0.73 7.78 3.79
CA GLY A 93 0.50 7.34 4.45
C GLY A 93 1.16 6.13 3.78
N CYS A 94 0.90 5.91 2.50
CA CYS A 94 1.73 5.07 1.63
C CYS A 94 3.15 5.63 1.57
N ASP A 95 4.13 4.77 1.82
CA ASP A 95 5.55 5.12 1.76
C ASP A 95 6.15 4.71 0.40
N LEU A 96 5.78 3.53 -0.08
CA LEU A 96 6.17 3.00 -1.39
C LEU A 96 4.92 2.67 -2.22
N TYR A 97 4.82 3.29 -3.41
CA TYR A 97 3.71 3.12 -4.34
C TYR A 97 4.16 2.22 -5.51
N CYS A 98 3.96 0.91 -5.36
CA CYS A 98 4.38 -0.09 -6.33
C CYS A 98 3.22 -0.38 -7.29
N PHE A 99 3.33 0.01 -8.56
CA PHE A 99 2.26 -0.17 -9.55
C PHE A 99 2.66 -1.16 -10.64
N HIS A 100 1.64 -1.75 -11.27
CA HIS A 100 1.84 -2.61 -12.43
C HIS A 100 2.13 -1.81 -13.69
N TYR A 101 3.22 -2.16 -14.37
CA TYR A 101 3.56 -1.58 -15.67
C TYR A 101 2.43 -1.76 -16.69
N GLU A 102 1.77 -2.93 -16.68
CA GLU A 102 0.66 -3.28 -17.56
C GLU A 102 -0.59 -2.41 -17.35
N ALA A 103 -0.76 -1.85 -16.15
CA ALA A 103 -1.82 -0.89 -15.85
C ALA A 103 -1.45 0.55 -16.24
N ALA A 104 -0.15 0.86 -16.33
CA ALA A 104 0.35 2.20 -16.58
C ALA A 104 0.46 2.56 -18.07
N ILE A 105 0.37 1.59 -18.99
CA ILE A 105 0.49 1.82 -20.45
C ILE A 105 -0.76 2.46 -21.09
N SER A 106 -1.93 2.36 -20.46
CA SER A 106 -3.18 2.94 -20.97
C SER A 106 -4.00 3.57 -19.84
N SER A 107 -3.72 4.84 -19.56
CA SER A 107 -4.52 5.76 -18.72
C SER A 107 -5.74 6.35 -19.42
N VAL A 108 -6.97 6.21 -18.90
CA VAL A 108 -8.09 7.12 -19.25
C VAL A 108 -8.33 8.18 -18.18
N ALA A 109 -7.41 8.31 -17.22
CA ALA A 109 -7.51 9.27 -16.14
C ALA A 109 -7.38 10.69 -16.67
N ALA A 110 -8.28 11.55 -16.25
CA ALA A 110 -8.10 12.99 -16.36
C ALA A 110 -6.81 13.40 -15.65
N LYS A 111 -5.91 14.07 -16.37
CA LYS A 111 -4.67 14.67 -15.85
C LYS A 111 -4.89 16.13 -15.47
N GLU A 112 -5.80 16.79 -16.17
CA GLU A 112 -6.23 18.16 -15.94
C GLU A 112 -7.74 18.23 -15.70
N PRO A 113 -8.26 19.29 -15.04
CA PRO A 113 -9.70 19.46 -14.80
C PRO A 113 -10.58 19.51 -16.06
N ALA A 114 -9.98 19.63 -17.24
CA ALA A 114 -10.65 19.74 -18.52
C ALA A 114 -10.56 18.47 -19.39
N ASP A 115 -9.87 17.43 -18.92
CA ASP A 115 -9.80 16.12 -19.58
C ASP A 115 -11.09 15.30 -19.41
#